data_AF-A0A5K1V3M5-F1
#
_entry.id   AF-A0A5K1V3M5-F1
#
_cell.length_a   1.000
_cell.length_b   1.000
_cell.length_c   1.000
_cell.angle_alpha   90.00
_cell.angle_beta   90.00
_cell.angle_gamma   90.00
#
_symmetry.space_group_name_H-M   'P 1'
#
loop_
_entity.id
_entity.type
_entity.pdbx_description
1 polymer ?
#
loop_
_entity_poly.entity_id
_entity_poly.type
_entity_poly.pdbx_seq_one_letter_code
_entity_poly.pdbx_strand_id
1 'polypeptide(L)'
;MITLKEAISNVFTNINNDQKREILNVLIHILQKIIENPSRAKFRSLKKDNKTFINKLLHFNGSDTVLRCLGFEEDEEKWFFPVANDHTLTRNLSEIQGYVRDNAYVSHKSESAFQQRESSHVKEFRNTLNGHTLSSNRNNSEERIKNNPHELKLGSLSKRRLEKERLELLNENENTIKLIQEYSDKWIIQIKGAENTLYSNETFKMQFKFTEKYPIESPEVIFIGEPPIHPHIYSNGHICLSILYDHWSPVLSVNSICLSIISMLSSCTKKRKPIDDMLYCSAGTKVSPKNMRWMFHDDKV
;
A
#
# COMPACT_ATOMS: atom_id res chain seq x y z
N MET A 1 23.57 -26.05 9.61
CA MET A 1 23.17 -24.86 8.82
C MET A 1 22.09 -24.16 9.60
N ILE A 2 22.32 -22.91 10.01
CA ILE A 2 21.29 -22.07 10.63
C ILE A 2 20.27 -21.74 9.54
N THR A 3 18.98 -21.96 9.80
CA THR A 3 17.94 -21.59 8.84
C THR A 3 17.86 -20.06 8.70
N LEU A 4 17.41 -19.54 7.56
CA LEU A 4 17.28 -18.10 7.36
C LEU A 4 16.41 -17.45 8.45
N LYS A 5 15.35 -18.15 8.88
CA LYS A 5 14.49 -17.74 10.00
C LYS A 5 15.23 -17.65 11.34
N GLU A 6 16.09 -18.61 11.67
CA GLU A 6 16.91 -18.59 12.89
C GLU A 6 18.00 -17.53 12.83
N ALA A 7 18.63 -17.34 11.66
CA ALA A 7 19.64 -16.30 11.46
C ALA A 7 19.04 -14.91 11.65
N ILE A 8 17.89 -14.64 11.02
CA ILE A 8 17.14 -13.40 11.21
C ILE A 8 16.72 -13.24 12.68
N SER A 9 16.16 -14.29 13.30
CA SER A 9 15.70 -14.21 14.69
C SER A 9 16.84 -13.94 15.68
N ASN A 10 18.00 -14.58 15.49
CA ASN A 10 19.17 -14.43 16.38
C ASN A 10 19.83 -13.07 16.22
N VAL A 11 20.02 -12.61 14.98
CA VAL A 11 20.64 -11.32 14.68
C VAL A 11 19.74 -10.15 15.09
N PHE A 12 18.42 -10.33 14.99
CA PHE A 12 17.46 -9.27 15.31
C PHE A 12 17.04 -9.25 16.78
N THR A 13 17.58 -10.11 17.65
CA THR A 13 17.22 -10.11 19.09
C THR A 13 17.42 -8.74 19.75
N ASN A 14 18.47 -8.01 19.39
CA ASN A 14 18.86 -6.74 20.03
C ASN A 14 18.61 -5.48 19.18
N ILE A 15 17.89 -5.61 18.07
CA ILE A 15 17.58 -4.48 17.15
C ILE A 15 16.16 -3.97 17.46
N ASN A 16 15.89 -2.67 17.31
CA ASN A 16 14.54 -2.14 17.49
C ASN A 16 13.62 -2.55 16.31
N ASN A 17 12.30 -2.53 16.50
CA ASN A 17 11.36 -3.05 15.49
C ASN A 17 11.36 -2.25 14.17
N ASP A 18 11.62 -0.95 14.23
CA ASP A 18 11.66 -0.08 13.04
C ASP A 18 12.89 -0.37 12.18
N GLN A 19 14.06 -0.50 12.81
CA GLN A 19 15.30 -0.90 12.15
C GLN A 19 15.19 -2.30 11.55
N LYS A 20 14.59 -3.27 12.25
CA LYS A 20 14.32 -4.60 11.69
C LYS A 20 13.50 -4.49 10.41
N ARG A 21 12.42 -3.71 10.44
CA ARG A 21 11.53 -3.52 9.30
C ARG A 21 12.26 -2.87 8.12
N GLU A 22 13.07 -1.84 8.38
CA GLU A 22 13.90 -1.21 7.36
C GLU A 22 14.85 -2.21 6.70
N ILE A 23 15.61 -2.97 7.50
CA ILE A 23 16.56 -3.97 7.00
C ILE A 23 15.84 -5.03 6.14
N LEU A 24 14.72 -5.57 6.63
CA LEU A 24 13.96 -6.60 5.91
C LEU A 24 13.42 -6.07 4.58
N ASN A 25 12.93 -4.83 4.56
CA ASN A 25 12.43 -4.20 3.33
C ASN A 25 13.56 -4.01 2.29
N VAL A 26 14.76 -3.65 2.73
CA VAL A 26 15.92 -3.52 1.85
C VAL A 26 16.32 -4.89 1.28
N LEU A 27 16.33 -5.95 2.11
CA LEU A 27 16.60 -7.31 1.65
C LEU A 27 15.55 -7.80 0.64
N ILE A 28 14.26 -7.57 0.91
CA ILE A 28 13.16 -7.86 -0.02
C ILE A 28 13.41 -7.17 -1.36
N HIS A 29 13.75 -5.88 -1.34
CA HIS A 29 13.98 -5.09 -2.55
C HIS A 29 15.15 -5.64 -3.38
N ILE A 30 16.26 -6.01 -2.74
CA ILE A 30 17.43 -6.58 -3.42
C ILE A 30 17.06 -7.90 -4.10
N LEU A 31 16.39 -8.80 -3.39
CA LEU A 31 15.98 -10.10 -3.94
C LEU A 31 14.99 -9.95 -5.10
N GLN A 32 14.01 -9.05 -4.97
CA GLN A 32 13.06 -8.74 -6.04
C GLN A 32 13.79 -8.21 -7.29
N LYS A 33 14.77 -7.33 -7.13
CA LYS A 33 15.56 -6.80 -8.26
C LYS A 33 16.36 -7.88 -8.98
N ILE A 34 16.90 -8.86 -8.25
CA ILE A 34 17.60 -10.01 -8.84
C ILE A 34 16.61 -10.89 -9.61
N ILE A 35 15.44 -11.19 -9.03
CA ILE A 35 14.39 -12.01 -9.67
C ILE A 35 13.86 -11.35 -10.95
N GLU A 36 13.63 -10.04 -10.93
CA GLU A 36 13.17 -9.27 -12.09
C GLU A 36 14.23 -9.19 -13.20
N ASN A 37 15.52 -9.31 -12.86
CA ASN A 37 16.63 -9.08 -13.77
C ASN A 37 17.75 -10.14 -13.62
N PRO A 38 17.45 -11.43 -13.86
CA PRO A 38 18.35 -12.52 -13.50
C PRO A 38 19.68 -12.49 -14.27
N SER A 39 19.72 -11.96 -15.49
CA SER A 39 20.96 -11.94 -16.30
C SER A 39 21.83 -10.71 -16.07
N ARG A 40 21.41 -9.75 -15.23
CA ARG A 40 22.10 -8.46 -15.08
C ARG A 40 22.96 -8.44 -13.82
N ALA A 41 24.28 -8.57 -14.00
CA ALA A 41 25.28 -8.60 -12.93
C ALA A 41 25.18 -7.42 -11.94
N LYS A 42 24.81 -6.22 -12.42
CA LYS A 42 24.67 -5.03 -11.58
C LYS A 42 23.65 -5.16 -10.43
N PHE A 43 22.61 -5.99 -10.59
CA PHE A 43 21.61 -6.20 -9.55
C PHE A 43 21.98 -7.33 -8.58
N ARG A 44 22.97 -8.13 -8.97
CA ARG A 44 23.53 -9.24 -8.18
C ARG A 44 24.81 -8.83 -7.45
N SER A 45 25.15 -7.55 -7.40
CA SER A 45 26.39 -7.05 -6.79
C SER A 45 26.10 -5.86 -5.88
N LEU A 46 26.56 -5.93 -4.64
CA LEU A 46 26.42 -4.90 -3.61
C LEU A 46 27.82 -4.48 -3.18
N LYS A 47 28.27 -3.32 -3.65
CA LYS A 47 29.62 -2.84 -3.34
C LYS A 47 29.73 -2.42 -1.88
N LYS A 48 30.83 -2.79 -1.22
CA LYS A 48 31.05 -2.47 0.20
C LYS A 48 31.29 -0.99 0.46
N ASP A 49 31.73 -0.23 -0.55
CA ASP A 49 31.94 1.22 -0.50
C ASP A 49 30.66 2.06 -0.68
N ASN A 50 29.53 1.42 -1.00
CA ASN A 50 28.28 2.12 -1.23
C ASN A 50 27.66 2.60 0.10
N LYS A 51 27.66 3.93 0.30
CA LYS A 51 27.11 4.57 1.51
C LYS A 51 25.68 4.16 1.85
N THR A 52 24.81 3.95 0.86
CA THR A 52 23.43 3.53 1.08
C THR A 52 23.37 2.09 1.56
N PHE A 53 24.17 1.19 0.99
CA PHE A 53 24.27 -0.20 1.44
C PHE A 53 24.84 -0.31 2.85
N ILE A 54 25.88 0.47 3.15
CA ILE A 54 26.46 0.54 4.50
C ILE A 54 25.41 1.01 5.50
N ASN A 55 24.80 2.18 5.25
CA ASN A 55 23.88 2.80 6.19
C ASN A 55 22.61 1.98 6.39
N LYS A 56 22.12 1.28 5.37
CA LYS A 56 20.86 0.53 5.47
C LYS A 56 21.03 -0.95 5.80
N LEU A 57 22.20 -1.55 5.56
CA LEU A 57 22.37 -2.99 5.68
C LEU A 57 23.62 -3.47 6.41
N LEU A 58 24.75 -2.74 6.39
CA LEU A 58 25.97 -3.16 7.11
C LEU A 58 26.17 -2.47 8.47
N HIS A 59 25.26 -1.60 8.88
CA HIS A 59 25.38 -0.86 10.15
C HIS A 59 25.08 -1.72 11.39
N PHE A 60 24.52 -2.94 11.22
CA PHE A 60 24.13 -3.82 12.32
C PHE A 60 25.04 -5.04 12.43
N ASN A 61 25.30 -5.47 13.67
CA ASN A 61 26.12 -6.65 13.94
C ASN A 61 25.41 -7.92 13.46
N GLY A 62 26.07 -8.74 12.63
CA GLY A 62 25.51 -9.97 12.05
C GLY A 62 24.89 -9.83 10.65
N SER A 63 25.04 -8.67 9.99
CA SER A 63 24.57 -8.46 8.62
C SER A 63 25.19 -9.39 7.59
N ASP A 64 26.46 -9.73 7.78
CA ASP A 64 27.22 -10.70 6.99
C ASP A 64 26.61 -12.10 7.08
N THR A 65 26.19 -12.51 8.28
CA THR A 65 25.55 -13.81 8.52
C THR A 65 24.21 -13.89 7.79
N VAL A 66 23.41 -12.82 7.84
CA VAL A 66 22.13 -12.74 7.12
C VAL A 66 22.35 -12.83 5.60
N LEU A 67 23.34 -12.10 5.06
CA LEU A 67 23.66 -12.14 3.63
C LEU A 67 24.11 -13.54 3.17
N ARG A 68 24.97 -14.22 3.94
CA ARG A 68 25.38 -15.61 3.63
C ARG A 68 24.21 -16.58 3.68
N CYS A 69 23.33 -16.47 4.68
CA CYS A 69 22.12 -17.29 4.76
C CYS A 69 21.16 -17.07 3.59
N LEU A 70 21.14 -15.86 3.01
CA LEU A 70 20.39 -15.56 1.79
C LEU A 70 21.04 -16.15 0.54
N GLY A 71 22.29 -16.61 0.60
CA GLY A 71 23.04 -17.13 -0.55
C GLY A 71 23.92 -16.10 -1.24
N PHE A 72 24.20 -14.96 -0.59
CA PHE A 72 25.25 -14.05 -1.05
C PHE A 72 26.63 -14.60 -0.70
N GLU A 73 27.55 -14.43 -1.63
CA GLU A 73 28.97 -14.63 -1.46
C GLU A 73 29.67 -13.27 -1.36
N GLU A 74 30.91 -13.28 -0.87
CA GLU A 74 31.68 -12.06 -0.61
C GLU A 74 33.08 -12.22 -1.23
N ASP A 75 33.53 -11.18 -1.92
CA ASP A 75 34.94 -10.99 -2.31
C ASP A 75 35.53 -9.78 -1.57
N GLU A 76 36.73 -9.33 -1.91
CA GLU A 76 37.38 -8.20 -1.24
C GLU A 76 36.59 -6.88 -1.38
N GLU A 77 35.89 -6.67 -2.50
CA GLU A 77 35.29 -5.37 -2.86
C GLU A 77 33.76 -5.32 -2.68
N LYS A 78 33.07 -6.47 -2.75
CA LYS A 78 31.61 -6.53 -2.83
C LYS A 78 31.03 -7.84 -2.29
N TRP A 79 29.74 -7.77 -2.02
CA TRP A 79 28.87 -8.93 -1.91
C TRP A 79 28.23 -9.22 -3.26
N PHE A 80 28.08 -10.48 -3.64
CA PHE A 80 27.41 -10.85 -4.88
C PHE A 80 26.51 -12.08 -4.73
N PHE A 81 25.49 -12.18 -5.58
CA PHE A 81 24.54 -13.29 -5.60
C PHE A 81 24.81 -14.21 -6.79
N PRO A 82 25.39 -15.40 -6.59
CA PRO A 82 25.71 -16.33 -7.67
C PRO A 82 24.46 -16.79 -8.43
N VAL A 83 24.58 -16.98 -9.74
CA VAL A 83 23.48 -17.53 -10.57
C VAL A 83 23.11 -18.95 -10.14
N ALA A 84 24.08 -19.73 -9.62
CA ALA A 84 23.83 -21.06 -9.07
C ALA A 84 22.80 -21.06 -7.92
N ASN A 85 22.66 -19.94 -7.21
CA ASN A 85 21.78 -19.80 -6.05
C ASN A 85 20.38 -19.31 -6.41
N ASP A 86 20.05 -19.12 -7.70
CA ASP A 86 18.75 -18.58 -8.14
C ASP A 86 17.55 -19.39 -7.64
N HIS A 87 17.71 -20.70 -7.50
CA HIS A 87 16.69 -21.61 -6.97
C HIS A 87 16.24 -21.26 -5.53
N THR A 88 17.07 -20.51 -4.79
CA THR A 88 16.77 -20.09 -3.41
C THR A 88 16.02 -18.77 -3.33
N LEU A 89 16.04 -17.93 -4.38
CA LEU A 89 15.53 -16.55 -4.35
C LEU A 89 14.06 -16.46 -3.94
N THR A 90 13.19 -17.22 -4.59
CA THR A 90 11.74 -17.20 -4.34
C THR A 90 11.41 -17.69 -2.93
N ARG A 91 12.12 -18.73 -2.45
CA ARG A 91 11.98 -19.25 -1.09
C ARG A 91 12.41 -18.21 -0.06
N ASN A 92 13.61 -17.66 -0.22
CA ASN A 92 14.18 -16.67 0.70
C ASN A 92 13.31 -15.40 0.75
N LEU A 93 12.79 -14.95 -0.40
CA LEU A 93 11.85 -13.83 -0.48
C LEU A 93 10.56 -14.12 0.30
N SER A 94 9.97 -15.30 0.11
CA SER A 94 8.75 -15.71 0.81
C SER A 94 8.97 -15.80 2.33
N GLU A 95 10.12 -16.32 2.77
CA GLU A 95 10.48 -16.41 4.18
C GLU A 95 10.64 -15.04 4.84
N ILE A 96 11.34 -14.10 4.19
CA ILE A 96 11.48 -12.73 4.70
C ILE A 96 10.12 -12.02 4.76
N GLN A 97 9.29 -12.16 3.72
CA GLN A 97 7.93 -11.60 3.68
C GLN A 97 7.03 -12.22 4.76
N GLY A 98 7.18 -13.52 5.04
CA GLY A 98 6.52 -14.19 6.15
C GLY A 98 6.93 -13.60 7.50
N TYR A 99 8.23 -13.44 7.73
CA TYR A 99 8.75 -12.85 8.97
C TYR A 99 8.25 -11.42 9.20
N VAL A 100 8.18 -10.58 8.15
CA VAL A 100 7.62 -9.22 8.24
C VAL A 100 6.14 -9.27 8.65
N ARG A 101 5.34 -10.17 8.07
CA ARG A 101 3.91 -10.32 8.41
C ARG A 101 3.70 -10.80 9.84
N ASP A 102 4.48 -11.78 10.28
CA ASP A 102 4.38 -12.36 11.62
C ASP A 102 4.76 -11.34 12.71
N ASN A 103 5.75 -10.48 12.45
CA ASN A 103 6.19 -9.45 13.39
C ASN A 103 5.36 -8.15 13.34
N ALA A 104 4.66 -7.87 12.24
CA ALA A 104 3.68 -6.78 12.17
C ALA A 104 2.46 -7.03 13.08
N TYR A 105 2.13 -8.31 13.35
CA TYR A 105 1.01 -8.71 14.22
C TYR A 105 1.29 -8.50 15.72
N VAL A 106 2.55 -8.34 16.14
CA VAL A 106 2.94 -8.26 17.56
C VAL A 106 2.81 -6.84 18.13
N SER A 107 2.81 -5.78 17.30
CA SER A 107 2.69 -4.38 17.78
C SER A 107 1.28 -3.95 18.17
N HIS A 108 0.22 -4.74 17.88
CA HIS A 108 -1.16 -4.37 18.23
C HIS A 108 -1.66 -4.92 19.58
N LYS A 109 -0.83 -5.61 20.36
CA LYS A 109 -1.26 -6.14 21.67
C LYS A 109 -1.14 -5.14 22.84
N SER A 110 -0.49 -3.99 22.66
CA SER A 110 -0.38 -2.95 23.70
C SER A 110 -1.50 -1.90 23.67
N GLU A 111 -2.33 -1.85 22.61
CA GLU A 111 -3.48 -0.94 22.52
C GLU A 111 -4.84 -1.60 22.85
N SER A 112 -4.86 -2.91 23.10
CA SER A 112 -6.11 -3.64 23.38
C SER A 112 -6.67 -3.45 24.79
N ALA A 113 -6.14 -2.52 25.59
CA ALA A 113 -6.71 -2.18 26.90
C ALA A 113 -7.94 -1.25 26.81
N PHE A 114 -8.24 -0.69 25.63
CA PHE A 114 -9.36 0.24 25.45
C PHE A 114 -10.65 -0.42 24.92
N GLN A 115 -10.61 -1.70 24.49
CA GLN A 115 -11.74 -2.39 23.86
C GLN A 115 -12.64 -3.21 24.80
N GLN A 116 -12.44 -3.16 26.12
CA GLN A 116 -13.29 -3.89 27.07
C GLN A 116 -14.57 -3.15 27.51
N ARG A 117 -14.82 -1.91 27.06
CA ARG A 117 -16.03 -1.16 27.46
C ARG A 117 -17.21 -1.22 26.48
N GLU A 118 -17.07 -1.83 25.30
CA GLU A 118 -18.19 -1.91 24.32
C GLU A 118 -18.83 -3.30 24.19
N SER A 119 -18.37 -4.32 24.92
CA SER A 119 -18.92 -5.69 24.77
C SER A 119 -20.21 -5.97 25.54
N SER A 120 -20.76 -5.00 26.27
CA SER A 120 -22.00 -5.16 27.04
C SER A 120 -23.29 -4.82 26.27
N HIS A 121 -23.24 -4.11 25.14
CA HIS A 121 -24.44 -3.68 24.40
C HIS A 121 -24.81 -4.58 23.18
N VAL A 122 -23.96 -5.54 22.80
CA VAL A 122 -24.18 -6.36 21.59
C VAL A 122 -24.78 -7.75 21.89
N LYS A 123 -24.95 -8.11 23.17
CA LYS A 123 -25.55 -9.41 23.56
C LYS A 123 -27.08 -9.40 23.63
N GLU A 124 -27.73 -8.23 23.64
CA GLU A 124 -29.18 -8.15 23.82
C GLU A 124 -29.96 -8.20 22.49
N PHE A 125 -29.30 -8.00 21.35
CA PHE A 125 -29.97 -7.97 20.03
C PHE A 125 -30.04 -9.32 19.29
N ARG A 126 -29.48 -10.40 19.85
CA ARG A 126 -29.42 -11.71 19.17
C ARG A 126 -30.47 -12.74 19.60
N ASN A 127 -31.34 -12.43 20.56
CA ASN A 127 -32.28 -13.42 21.11
C ASN A 127 -33.73 -13.33 20.59
N THR A 128 -34.06 -12.43 19.65
CA THR A 128 -35.47 -12.19 19.28
C THR A 128 -35.87 -12.61 17.86
N LEU A 129 -35.02 -13.29 17.09
CA LEU A 129 -35.33 -13.72 15.73
C LEU A 129 -34.83 -15.13 15.46
N ASN A 130 -35.45 -16.12 16.11
CA ASN A 130 -35.40 -17.52 15.68
C ASN A 130 -36.71 -18.21 16.07
N GLY A 131 -37.61 -18.35 15.10
CA GLY A 131 -38.84 -19.12 15.23
C GLY A 131 -39.81 -18.87 14.07
N HIS A 132 -39.61 -19.57 12.96
CA HIS A 132 -40.65 -20.36 12.28
C HIS A 132 -40.17 -20.89 10.91
N THR A 133 -40.20 -22.21 10.79
CA THR A 133 -39.98 -23.03 9.60
C THR A 133 -41.24 -23.06 8.72
N LEU A 134 -41.12 -23.10 7.38
CA LEU A 134 -42.04 -23.81 6.46
C LEU A 134 -41.48 -23.93 5.02
N SER A 135 -41.08 -25.16 4.70
CA SER A 135 -41.30 -25.99 3.48
C SER A 135 -41.48 -25.41 2.06
N SER A 136 -40.68 -26.03 1.16
CA SER A 136 -40.97 -26.62 -0.16
C SER A 136 -41.17 -25.78 -1.45
N ASN A 137 -40.44 -26.28 -2.46
CA ASN A 137 -40.75 -26.48 -3.89
C ASN A 137 -40.14 -25.56 -4.97
N ARG A 138 -39.26 -26.22 -5.75
CA ARG A 138 -38.94 -26.14 -7.19
C ARG A 138 -39.66 -25.07 -8.02
N ASN A 139 -38.91 -24.35 -8.85
CA ASN A 139 -39.00 -24.44 -10.32
C ASN A 139 -37.83 -23.74 -11.04
N ASN A 140 -37.45 -24.33 -12.18
CA ASN A 140 -36.52 -23.83 -13.18
C ASN A 140 -36.97 -22.49 -13.77
N SER A 141 -36.02 -21.59 -13.98
CA SER A 141 -35.97 -20.74 -15.17
C SER A 141 -34.55 -20.18 -15.34
N GLU A 142 -33.85 -20.70 -16.35
CA GLU A 142 -32.65 -20.12 -16.92
C GLU A 142 -32.96 -18.69 -17.43
N GLU A 143 -32.57 -17.67 -16.68
CA GLU A 143 -32.56 -16.30 -17.19
C GLU A 143 -31.20 -15.99 -17.82
N ARG A 144 -31.24 -15.86 -19.15
CA ARG A 144 -30.21 -15.29 -20.02
C ARG A 144 -29.66 -13.98 -19.44
N ILE A 145 -28.45 -14.03 -18.90
CA ILE A 145 -27.64 -12.83 -18.65
C ILE A 145 -27.23 -12.26 -20.01
N LYS A 146 -27.90 -11.18 -20.44
CA LYS A 146 -27.45 -10.35 -21.56
C LYS A 146 -26.21 -9.59 -21.11
N ASN A 147 -25.04 -10.02 -21.59
CA ASN A 147 -23.76 -9.37 -21.33
C ASN A 147 -23.77 -7.96 -21.95
N ASN A 148 -23.64 -6.93 -21.10
CA ASN A 148 -23.44 -5.56 -21.51
C ASN A 148 -21.92 -5.32 -21.73
N PRO A 149 -21.44 -4.76 -22.84
CA PRO A 149 -20.00 -4.74 -23.17
C PRO A 149 -19.12 -3.81 -22.31
N HIS A 150 -19.68 -3.13 -21.30
CA HIS A 150 -18.99 -2.15 -20.45
C HIS A 150 -18.93 -2.54 -18.95
N GLU A 151 -19.28 -3.77 -18.61
CA GLU A 151 -19.15 -4.26 -17.25
C GLU A 151 -17.73 -4.78 -16.99
N LEU A 152 -16.99 -4.15 -16.07
CA LEU A 152 -15.72 -4.72 -15.64
C LEU A 152 -15.97 -5.96 -14.81
N LYS A 153 -15.17 -7.00 -15.07
CA LYS A 153 -15.19 -8.25 -14.31
C LYS A 153 -14.44 -8.09 -12.99
N LEU A 154 -14.85 -7.11 -12.18
CA LEU A 154 -14.42 -7.06 -10.79
C LEU A 154 -14.74 -8.41 -10.13
N GLY A 155 -13.74 -8.99 -9.45
CA GLY A 155 -13.94 -10.20 -8.67
C GLY A 155 -15.08 -10.00 -7.66
N SER A 156 -15.80 -11.07 -7.34
CA SER A 156 -16.96 -11.01 -6.43
C SER A 156 -16.62 -10.38 -5.07
N LEU A 157 -15.39 -10.57 -4.59
CA LEU A 157 -14.89 -9.95 -3.36
C LEU A 157 -14.65 -8.44 -3.52
N SER A 158 -14.07 -8.02 -4.64
CA SER A 158 -13.83 -6.60 -4.95
C SER A 158 -15.14 -5.83 -5.07
N LYS A 159 -16.14 -6.40 -5.75
CA LYS A 159 -17.49 -5.81 -5.85
C LYS A 159 -18.10 -5.60 -4.46
N ARG A 160 -18.14 -6.66 -3.63
CA ARG A 160 -18.67 -6.56 -2.25
C ARG A 160 -17.92 -5.55 -1.39
N ARG A 161 -16.59 -5.47 -1.55
CA ARG A 161 -15.76 -4.52 -0.83
C ARG A 161 -16.09 -3.08 -1.22
N LEU A 162 -16.19 -2.79 -2.51
CA LEU A 162 -16.55 -1.47 -3.01
C LEU A 162 -17.99 -1.10 -2.64
N GLU A 163 -18.93 -2.03 -2.71
CA GLU A 163 -20.31 -1.79 -2.25
C GLU A 163 -20.35 -1.34 -0.78
N LYS A 164 -19.58 -2.00 0.09
CA LYS A 164 -19.48 -1.61 1.50
C LYS A 164 -18.90 -0.20 1.67
N GLU A 165 -17.77 0.09 1.04
CA GLU A 165 -17.14 1.42 1.13
C GLU A 165 -18.01 2.53 0.53
N ARG A 166 -18.79 2.21 -0.51
CA ARG A 166 -19.76 3.14 -1.09
C ARG A 166 -20.83 3.52 -0.06
N LEU A 167 -21.38 2.54 0.65
CA LEU A 167 -22.38 2.80 1.69
C LEU A 167 -21.80 3.63 2.84
N GLU A 168 -20.53 3.40 3.21
CA GLU A 168 -19.83 4.21 4.21
C GLU A 168 -19.73 5.68 3.76
N LEU A 169 -19.29 5.94 2.52
CA LEU A 169 -19.19 7.29 1.96
C LEU A 169 -20.53 8.02 1.82
N LEU A 170 -21.64 7.27 1.66
CA LEU A 170 -22.99 7.85 1.59
C LEU A 170 -23.58 8.17 2.97
N ASN A 171 -23.12 7.48 4.02
CA ASN A 171 -23.59 7.66 5.39
C ASN A 171 -22.79 8.73 6.16
N GLU A 172 -21.65 9.18 5.62
CA GLU A 172 -20.91 10.30 6.19
C GLU A 172 -21.68 11.60 5.99
N ASN A 173 -22.19 12.14 7.10
CA ASN A 173 -22.95 13.39 7.15
C ASN A 173 -22.05 14.64 7.04
N GLU A 174 -20.74 14.45 6.84
CA GLU A 174 -19.76 15.52 6.78
C GLU A 174 -19.55 15.96 5.33
N ASN A 175 -19.86 17.23 5.04
CA ASN A 175 -19.69 17.85 3.71
C ASN A 175 -18.23 17.87 3.19
N THR A 176 -17.29 17.25 3.91
CA THR A 176 -15.85 17.25 3.63
C THR A 176 -15.48 16.26 2.52
N ILE A 177 -16.09 15.07 2.49
CA ILE A 177 -15.84 14.03 1.48
C ILE A 177 -17.18 13.67 0.84
N LYS A 178 -17.25 13.73 -0.49
CA LYS A 178 -18.51 13.47 -1.20
C LYS A 178 -18.27 12.65 -2.47
N LEU A 179 -18.94 11.49 -2.57
CA LEU A 179 -19.04 10.75 -3.82
C LEU A 179 -19.94 11.52 -4.80
N ILE A 180 -19.37 12.01 -5.90
CA ILE A 180 -20.09 12.81 -6.91
C ILE A 180 -20.59 11.94 -8.05
N GLN A 181 -19.79 10.96 -8.48
CA GLN A 181 -20.14 10.10 -9.59
C GLN A 181 -19.54 8.71 -9.46
N GLU A 182 -20.33 7.70 -9.79
CA GLU A 182 -19.96 6.29 -9.80
C GLU A 182 -20.00 5.77 -11.25
N TYR A 183 -18.92 5.14 -11.67
CA TYR A 183 -18.81 4.35 -12.88
C TYR A 183 -18.40 2.92 -12.51
N SER A 184 -18.37 2.02 -13.50
CA SER A 184 -18.08 0.60 -13.27
C SER A 184 -16.63 0.33 -12.81
N ASP A 185 -15.63 1.10 -13.26
CA ASP A 185 -14.21 0.99 -12.83
C ASP A 185 -13.73 2.15 -11.98
N LYS A 186 -14.52 3.22 -11.83
CA LYS A 186 -14.01 4.44 -11.23
C LYS A 186 -15.05 5.26 -10.50
N TRP A 187 -14.62 5.96 -9.47
CA TRP A 187 -15.41 6.92 -8.72
C TRP A 187 -14.81 8.31 -8.83
N ILE A 188 -15.67 9.32 -8.85
CA ILE A 188 -15.30 10.73 -8.73
C ILE A 188 -15.71 11.20 -7.35
N ILE A 189 -14.73 11.57 -6.54
CA ILE A 189 -14.90 12.02 -5.17
C ILE A 189 -14.46 13.48 -5.07
N GLN A 190 -15.27 14.29 -4.42
CA GLN A 190 -14.94 15.66 -4.06
C GLN A 190 -14.47 15.71 -2.61
N ILE A 191 -13.39 16.44 -2.36
CA ILE A 191 -12.92 16.77 -1.02
C ILE A 191 -12.93 18.29 -0.81
N LYS A 192 -13.20 18.73 0.42
CA LYS A 192 -13.05 20.13 0.86
C LYS A 192 -11.75 20.27 1.65
N GLY A 193 -10.98 21.33 1.40
CA GLY A 193 -9.82 21.66 2.22
C GLY A 193 -10.22 22.01 3.65
N ALA A 194 -9.43 21.56 4.62
CA ALA A 194 -9.73 21.77 6.03
C ALA A 194 -9.69 23.26 6.42
N GLU A 195 -10.49 23.62 7.42
CA GLU A 195 -10.50 24.97 7.98
C GLU A 195 -9.15 25.34 8.58
N ASN A 196 -8.81 26.63 8.57
CA ASN A 196 -7.54 27.16 9.08
C ASN A 196 -6.28 26.61 8.37
N THR A 197 -6.41 26.17 7.12
CA THR A 197 -5.29 25.74 6.26
C THR A 197 -5.18 26.62 5.02
N LEU A 198 -4.07 26.49 4.27
CA LEU A 198 -3.89 27.19 2.98
C LEU A 198 -4.95 26.83 1.93
N TYR A 199 -5.67 25.72 2.10
CA TYR A 199 -6.68 25.23 1.18
C TYR A 199 -8.10 25.39 1.74
N SER A 200 -8.26 26.19 2.81
CA SER A 200 -9.57 26.46 3.39
C SER A 200 -10.52 27.08 2.34
N ASN A 201 -11.77 26.63 2.34
CA ASN A 201 -12.82 27.00 1.37
C ASN A 201 -12.58 26.54 -0.07
N GLU A 202 -11.50 25.81 -0.36
CA GLU A 202 -11.27 25.20 -1.66
C GLU A 202 -11.87 23.79 -1.72
N THR A 203 -12.35 23.40 -2.90
CA THR A 203 -12.88 22.05 -3.16
C THR A 203 -12.16 21.43 -4.34
N PHE A 204 -11.76 20.17 -4.21
CA PHE A 204 -11.01 19.45 -5.23
C PHE A 204 -11.72 18.17 -5.61
N LYS A 205 -11.58 17.76 -6.87
CA LYS A 205 -12.12 16.50 -7.37
C LYS A 205 -10.99 15.53 -7.64
N MET A 206 -11.21 14.28 -7.25
CA MET A 206 -10.29 13.17 -7.44
C MET A 206 -11.00 12.02 -8.15
N GLN A 207 -10.29 11.38 -9.06
CA GLN A 207 -10.72 10.13 -9.68
C GLN A 207 -10.03 8.97 -8.97
N PHE A 208 -10.82 8.03 -8.47
CA PHE A 208 -10.38 6.74 -7.98
C PHE A 208 -10.67 5.71 -9.05
N LYS A 209 -9.64 5.06 -9.60
CA LYS A 209 -9.79 3.98 -10.57
C LYS A 209 -9.40 2.65 -9.91
N PHE A 210 -10.30 1.69 -9.94
CA PHE A 210 -10.16 0.39 -9.32
C PHE A 210 -9.74 -0.66 -10.34
N THR A 211 -8.94 -1.63 -9.89
CA THR A 211 -8.63 -2.84 -10.67
C THR A 211 -9.41 -4.01 -10.10
N GLU A 212 -9.49 -5.12 -10.85
CA GLU A 212 -10.11 -6.37 -10.38
C GLU A 212 -9.42 -6.97 -9.15
N LYS A 213 -8.22 -6.48 -8.82
CA LYS A 213 -7.43 -6.92 -7.67
C LYS A 213 -7.64 -6.05 -6.43
N TYR A 214 -8.45 -5.00 -6.49
CA TYR A 214 -8.81 -4.24 -5.30
C TYR A 214 -9.53 -5.15 -4.27
N PRO A 215 -9.23 -5.09 -2.96
CA PRO A 215 -8.33 -4.16 -2.27
C PRO A 215 -6.89 -4.68 -2.09
N ILE A 216 -6.51 -5.79 -2.73
CA ILE A 216 -5.13 -6.30 -2.65
C ILE A 216 -4.15 -5.32 -3.30
N GLU A 217 -4.52 -4.74 -4.44
CA GLU A 217 -3.84 -3.59 -5.03
C GLU A 217 -4.58 -2.29 -4.70
N SER A 218 -3.83 -1.19 -4.52
CA SER A 218 -4.38 0.14 -4.30
C SER A 218 -5.28 0.59 -5.45
N PRO A 219 -6.20 1.54 -5.26
CA PRO A 219 -6.79 2.26 -6.39
C PRO A 219 -5.73 3.21 -6.99
N GLU A 220 -5.86 3.51 -8.27
CA GLU A 220 -5.15 4.64 -8.86
C GLU A 220 -5.92 5.93 -8.54
N VAL A 221 -5.25 6.91 -7.94
CA VAL A 221 -5.89 8.16 -7.50
C VAL A 221 -5.17 9.35 -8.12
N ILE A 222 -5.94 10.21 -8.79
CA ILE A 222 -5.46 11.45 -9.38
C ILE A 222 -6.43 12.59 -9.08
N PHE A 223 -5.92 13.80 -8.93
CA PHE A 223 -6.74 15.01 -9.04
C PHE A 223 -7.17 15.22 -10.48
N ILE A 224 -8.40 15.69 -10.67
CA ILE A 224 -8.95 16.04 -11.99
C ILE A 224 -9.38 17.50 -12.00
N GLY A 225 -9.32 18.14 -13.18
CA GLY A 225 -9.52 19.58 -13.30
C GLY A 225 -8.25 20.34 -12.90
N GLU A 226 -8.38 21.33 -12.02
CA GLU A 226 -7.25 22.10 -11.49
C GLU A 226 -6.76 21.46 -10.18
N PRO A 227 -5.59 20.78 -10.19
CA PRO A 227 -5.07 20.13 -8.99
C PRO A 227 -4.50 21.16 -8.00
N PRO A 228 -4.56 20.89 -6.68
CA PRO A 228 -3.95 21.77 -5.69
C PRO A 228 -2.48 22.08 -6.01
N ILE A 229 -2.06 23.32 -5.74
CA ILE A 229 -0.64 23.68 -5.78
C ILE A 229 -0.03 23.18 -4.46
N HIS A 230 0.63 22.03 -4.49
CA HIS A 230 1.15 21.34 -3.31
C HIS A 230 2.47 20.61 -3.63
N PRO A 231 3.45 20.55 -2.69
CA PRO A 231 4.76 19.90 -2.92
C PRO A 231 4.69 18.43 -3.36
N HIS A 232 3.58 17.76 -3.05
CA HIS A 232 3.32 16.34 -3.36
C HIS A 232 2.23 16.14 -4.42
N ILE A 233 1.81 17.19 -5.13
CA ILE A 233 0.78 17.12 -6.19
C ILE A 233 1.31 17.75 -7.47
N TYR A 234 1.46 16.90 -8.48
CA TYR A 234 1.94 17.27 -9.81
C TYR A 234 0.86 18.00 -10.63
N SER A 235 1.28 18.75 -11.64
CA SER A 235 0.40 19.51 -12.52
C SER A 235 -0.52 18.64 -13.38
N ASN A 236 -0.16 17.38 -13.61
CA ASN A 236 -1.04 16.37 -14.23
C ASN A 236 -2.02 15.71 -13.24
N GLY A 237 -2.04 16.15 -11.98
CA GLY A 237 -2.94 15.66 -10.93
C GLY A 237 -2.42 14.43 -10.17
N HIS A 238 -1.23 13.93 -10.50
CA HIS A 238 -0.65 12.79 -9.79
C HIS A 238 -0.25 13.17 -8.36
N ILE A 239 -0.38 12.21 -7.45
CA ILE A 239 -0.22 12.42 -6.01
C ILE A 239 0.95 11.58 -5.49
N CYS A 240 1.95 12.22 -4.91
CA CYS A 240 3.06 11.55 -4.24
C CYS A 240 2.67 11.24 -2.79
N LEU A 241 1.97 10.13 -2.55
CA LEU A 241 1.56 9.71 -1.22
C LEU A 241 1.74 8.19 -1.07
N SER A 242 2.59 7.75 -0.14
CA SER A 242 3.05 6.35 -0.02
C SER A 242 1.92 5.34 0.14
N ILE A 243 0.80 5.70 0.78
CA ILE A 243 -0.36 4.81 0.92
C ILE A 243 -1.03 4.45 -0.42
N LEU A 244 -0.76 5.20 -1.49
CA LEU A 244 -1.23 4.89 -2.84
C LEU A 244 -0.29 3.91 -3.56
N TYR A 245 0.89 3.64 -3.00
CA TYR A 245 1.98 2.86 -3.59
C TYR A 245 2.49 1.79 -2.62
N ASP A 246 3.64 2.03 -2.01
CA ASP A 246 4.43 1.08 -1.23
C ASP A 246 3.93 0.86 0.20
N HIS A 247 3.09 1.77 0.72
CA HIS A 247 2.44 1.64 2.03
C HIS A 247 0.94 1.35 1.91
N TRP A 248 0.47 0.95 0.73
CA TRP A 248 -0.87 0.42 0.59
C TRP A 248 -1.06 -0.86 1.42
N SER A 249 -2.19 -0.95 2.10
CA SER A 249 -2.65 -2.15 2.78
C SER A 249 -4.11 -2.39 2.44
N PRO A 250 -4.56 -3.64 2.22
CA PRO A 250 -5.97 -3.95 1.98
C PRO A 250 -6.92 -3.53 3.10
N VAL A 251 -6.39 -3.17 4.28
CA VAL A 251 -7.16 -2.61 5.40
C VAL A 251 -7.56 -1.15 5.15
N LEU A 252 -6.79 -0.42 4.34
CA LEU A 252 -7.11 0.95 3.95
C LEU A 252 -8.34 0.97 3.04
N SER A 253 -9.09 2.07 3.11
CA SER A 253 -10.29 2.32 2.32
C SER A 253 -10.16 3.61 1.51
N VAL A 254 -11.11 3.82 0.60
CA VAL A 254 -11.29 5.07 -0.14
C VAL A 254 -11.44 6.25 0.83
N ASN A 255 -12.17 6.08 1.93
CA ASN A 255 -12.30 7.10 2.95
C ASN A 255 -10.95 7.42 3.63
N SER A 256 -10.21 6.40 4.05
CA SER A 256 -8.90 6.63 4.69
C SER A 256 -7.90 7.29 3.73
N ILE A 257 -7.97 7.01 2.43
CA ILE A 257 -7.19 7.73 1.41
C ILE A 257 -7.58 9.20 1.37
N CYS A 258 -8.88 9.52 1.32
CA CYS A 258 -9.37 10.90 1.31
C CYS A 258 -8.89 11.67 2.54
N LEU A 259 -9.04 11.08 3.73
CA LEU A 259 -8.56 11.68 4.99
C LEU A 259 -7.05 11.91 4.99
N SER A 260 -6.27 10.97 4.44
CA SER A 260 -4.81 11.12 4.34
C SER A 260 -4.41 12.26 3.39
N ILE A 261 -5.13 12.43 2.28
CA ILE A 261 -4.90 13.54 1.34
C ILE A 261 -5.31 14.88 1.98
N ILE A 262 -6.43 14.94 2.70
CA ILE A 262 -6.83 16.15 3.43
C ILE A 262 -5.79 16.51 4.50
N SER A 263 -5.27 15.52 5.24
CA SER A 263 -4.21 15.72 6.23
C SER A 263 -2.92 16.24 5.58
N MET A 264 -2.50 15.64 4.46
CA MET A 264 -1.35 16.10 3.67
C MET A 264 -1.52 17.56 3.20
N LEU A 265 -2.69 17.93 2.69
CA LEU A 265 -2.98 19.33 2.33
C LEU A 265 -2.95 20.25 3.55
N SER A 266 -3.45 19.78 4.70
CA SER A 266 -3.56 20.57 5.93
C SER A 266 -2.21 20.90 6.55
N SER A 267 -1.22 20.01 6.45
CA SER A 267 0.14 20.23 6.98
C SER A 267 1.00 21.14 6.11
N CYS A 268 0.54 21.52 4.92
CA CYS A 268 1.29 22.34 3.98
C CYS A 268 1.42 23.80 4.47
N THR A 269 2.65 24.27 4.57
CA THR A 269 2.96 25.64 5.00
C THR A 269 3.15 26.62 3.85
N LYS A 270 3.38 26.14 2.62
CA LYS A 270 3.56 26.98 1.41
C LYS A 270 3.04 26.28 0.16
N LYS A 271 2.17 26.95 -0.61
CA LYS A 271 1.72 26.49 -1.93
C LYS A 271 2.89 26.56 -2.93
N ARG A 272 3.43 25.40 -3.30
CA ARG A 272 4.43 25.23 -4.36
C ARG A 272 4.22 23.89 -5.05
N LYS A 273 4.69 23.73 -6.29
CA LYS A 273 4.70 22.43 -6.98
C LYS A 273 5.93 21.59 -6.59
N PRO A 274 5.94 20.27 -6.88
CA PRO A 274 7.14 19.44 -6.81
C PRO A 274 8.30 20.07 -7.60
N ILE A 275 9.55 19.85 -7.16
CA ILE A 275 10.74 20.44 -7.79
C ILE A 275 10.92 19.91 -9.22
N ASP A 276 10.54 18.67 -9.45
CA ASP A 276 10.62 17.95 -10.72
C ASP A 276 9.34 18.03 -11.55
N ASP A 277 8.37 18.89 -11.20
CA ASP A 277 7.04 18.92 -11.79
C ASP A 277 7.03 19.01 -13.32
N MET A 278 7.81 19.93 -13.89
CA MET A 278 7.91 20.09 -15.34
C MET A 278 8.46 18.84 -16.02
N LEU A 279 9.49 18.23 -15.44
CA LEU A 279 10.13 17.04 -15.99
C LEU A 279 9.19 15.83 -15.90
N TYR A 280 8.55 15.66 -14.75
CA TYR A 280 7.58 14.58 -14.52
C TYR A 280 6.38 14.69 -15.45
N CYS A 281 5.82 15.89 -15.61
CA CYS A 281 4.64 16.13 -16.45
C CYS A 281 4.97 16.10 -17.95
N SER A 282 6.24 16.10 -18.36
CA SER A 282 6.64 16.04 -19.77
C SER A 282 6.16 14.76 -20.49
N ALA A 283 5.93 13.67 -19.75
CA ALA A 283 5.38 12.42 -20.26
C ALA A 283 3.87 12.48 -20.59
N GLY A 284 3.19 13.57 -20.22
CA GLY A 284 1.77 13.82 -20.47
C GLY A 284 0.81 13.19 -19.45
N THR A 285 -0.48 13.55 -19.56
CA THR A 285 -1.55 13.15 -18.62
C THR A 285 -2.11 11.74 -18.85
N LYS A 286 -1.62 11.02 -19.86
CA LYS A 286 -2.13 9.68 -20.24
C LYS A 286 -1.36 8.52 -19.60
N VAL A 287 -0.28 8.81 -18.88
CA VAL A 287 0.54 7.80 -18.22
C VAL A 287 -0.04 7.54 -16.83
N SER A 288 -0.35 6.28 -16.51
CA SER A 288 -0.81 5.91 -15.18
C SER A 288 0.25 6.28 -14.12
N PRO A 289 -0.12 6.93 -13.00
CA PRO A 289 0.77 7.19 -11.89
C PRO A 289 1.46 5.93 -11.35
N LYS A 290 0.80 4.76 -11.47
CA LYS A 290 1.36 3.47 -11.01
C LYS A 290 2.56 3.02 -11.85
N ASN A 291 2.68 3.51 -13.09
CA ASN A 291 3.80 3.20 -13.98
C ASN A 291 4.92 4.25 -13.92
N MET A 292 4.77 5.28 -13.10
CA MET A 292 5.77 6.35 -12.96
C MET A 292 6.76 6.02 -11.85
N ARG A 293 8.04 6.33 -12.09
CA ARG A 293 9.12 6.14 -11.11
C ARG A 293 9.17 7.37 -10.20
N TRP A 294 8.68 7.23 -8.97
CA TRP A 294 8.67 8.28 -7.95
C TRP A 294 10.08 8.56 -7.42
N MET A 295 10.42 9.83 -7.26
CA MET A 295 11.44 10.28 -6.32
C MET A 295 10.71 10.86 -5.12
N PHE A 296 10.45 10.04 -4.10
CA PHE A 296 9.89 10.55 -2.85
C PHE A 296 10.89 11.54 -2.24
N HIS A 297 10.51 12.81 -2.20
CA HIS A 297 11.37 13.89 -1.73
C HIS A 297 11.20 14.18 -0.23
N ASP A 298 10.56 13.30 0.52
CA ASP A 298 10.23 13.49 1.94
C ASP A 298 10.55 12.22 2.76
N ASP A 299 11.81 12.09 3.19
CA ASP A 299 12.26 11.07 4.16
C ASP A 299 12.33 11.66 5.60
N LYS A 300 11.76 12.85 5.83
CA LYS A 300 11.83 13.50 7.15
C LYS A 300 10.54 14.26 7.48
N VAL A 301 9.63 13.58 8.15
CA VAL A 301 8.71 14.18 9.11
C VAL A 301 8.79 13.39 10.40
#